data_AF-N1Z9Z8-F1
#
_entry.id   AF-N1Z9Z8-F1
#
_cell.length_a   1.000
_cell.length_b   1.000
_cell.length_c   1.000
_cell.angle_alpha   90.00
_cell.angle_beta   90.00
_cell.angle_gamma   90.00
#
_symmetry.space_group_name_H-M   'P 1'
#
loop_
_entity.id
_entity.type
_entity.pdbx_description
1 polymer ?
#
loop_
_entity_poly.entity_id
_entity_poly.type
_entity_poly.pdbx_seq_one_letter_code
_entity_poly.pdbx_strand_id
1 'polypeptide(L)'
;MYYKYIGIAGILLTAMLFSLELYGLQLIQVIDKSSGTDFRPDPFGYFSEPCIRIAFIITIIVMICNIMLYLYGKEICTKKQQCEKEKEL
;
A
#
# COMPACT_ATOMS: atom_id res chain seq x y z
N MET A 1 -20.35 -4.11 7.89
CA MET A 1 -19.17 -4.29 8.76
C MET A 1 -17.98 -4.91 8.02
N TYR A 2 -18.13 -6.01 7.27
CA TYR A 2 -17.02 -6.69 6.58
C TYR A 2 -16.14 -5.79 5.70
N TYR A 3 -16.72 -4.90 4.89
CA TYR A 3 -15.95 -3.99 4.02
C TYR A 3 -14.94 -3.11 4.76
N LYS A 4 -15.24 -2.69 6.00
CA LYS A 4 -14.32 -1.90 6.82
C LYS A 4 -13.09 -2.74 7.22
N TYR A 5 -13.29 -3.99 7.62
CA TYR A 5 -12.21 -4.89 8.02
C TYR A 5 -11.37 -5.33 6.82
N ILE A 6 -12.00 -5.58 5.68
CA ILE A 6 -11.31 -5.87 4.40
C ILE A 6 -10.44 -4.68 4.00
N GLY A 7 -10.95 -3.46 4.11
CA GLY A 7 -10.18 -2.24 3.85
C GLY A 7 -8.97 -2.10 4.78
N ILE A 8 -9.14 -2.32 6.09
CA ILE A 8 -8.02 -2.28 7.07
C ILE A 8 -6.96 -3.34 6.73
N ALA A 9 -7.37 -4.58 6.49
CA ALA A 9 -6.44 -5.66 6.14
C ALA A 9 -5.71 -5.36 4.83
N GLY A 10 -6.41 -4.83 3.83
CA GLY A 10 -5.81 -4.39 2.56
C GLY A 10 -4.79 -3.27 2.74
N ILE A 11 -5.10 -2.25 3.56
CA ILE A 11 -4.16 -1.17 3.89
C ILE A 11 -2.92 -1.74 4.59
N LEU A 12 -3.10 -2.65 5.55
CA LEU A 12 -1.99 -3.25 6.29
C LEU A 12 -1.07 -4.06 5.36
N LEU A 13 -1.65 -4.91 4.50
CA LEU A 13 -0.91 -5.71 3.53
C LEU A 13 -0.18 -4.85 2.50
N THR A 14 -0.83 -3.81 1.97
CA THR A 14 -0.19 -2.89 1.03
C THR A 14 0.92 -2.06 1.67
N ALA A 15 0.77 -1.65 2.93
CA ALA A 15 1.84 -0.98 3.66
C ALA A 15 3.05 -1.89 3.91
N MET A 16 2.81 -3.18 4.21
CA MET A 16 3.89 -4.18 4.31
C MET A 16 4.59 -4.39 2.99
N LEU A 17 3.85 -4.53 1.89
CA LEU A 17 4.40 -4.66 0.54
C LEU A 17 5.22 -3.43 0.14
N PHE A 18 4.70 -2.23 0.38
CA PHE A 18 5.41 -0.99 0.11
C PHE A 18 6.72 -0.88 0.91
N SER A 19 6.69 -1.30 2.18
CA SER A 19 7.90 -1.35 3.01
C SER A 19 8.91 -2.37 2.46
N LEU A 20 8.43 -3.50 1.93
CA LEU A 20 9.25 -4.51 1.29
C LEU A 20 9.86 -4.00 -0.02
N GLU A 21 9.14 -3.23 -0.83
CA GLU A 21 9.66 -2.61 -2.06
C GLU A 21 10.77 -1.60 -1.75
N LEU A 22 10.59 -0.79 -0.69
CA LEU A 22 11.62 0.15 -0.22
C LEU A 22 12.86 -0.58 0.30
N TYR A 23 12.67 -1.66 1.06
CA TYR A 23 13.77 -2.50 1.51
C TYR A 23 14.45 -3.22 0.35
N GLY A 24 13.69 -3.66 -0.66
CA GLY A 24 14.19 -4.28 -1.87
C GLY A 24 15.16 -3.38 -2.64
N LEU A 25 14.87 -2.08 -2.72
CA LEU A 25 15.79 -1.09 -3.32
C LEU A 25 17.15 -1.06 -2.60
N GLN A 26 17.14 -1.08 -1.26
CA GLN A 26 18.37 -1.12 -0.46
C GLN A 26 19.11 -2.44 -0.66
N LEU A 27 18.37 -3.54 -0.77
CA LEU A 27 18.93 -4.88 -0.96
C LEU A 27 19.61 -5.00 -2.33
N ILE A 28 18.99 -4.48 -3.40
CA ILE A 28 19.59 -4.38 -4.75
C ILE A 28 20.88 -3.55 -4.69
N GLN A 29 20.83 -2.40 -4.01
CA GLN A 29 22.01 -1.54 -3.85
C GLN A 29 23.18 -2.26 -3.15
N VAL A 30 22.89 -3.07 -2.12
CA VAL A 30 23.91 -3.87 -1.41
C VAL A 30 24.45 -4.98 -2.31
N ILE A 31 23.58 -5.66 -3.08
CA ILE A 31 24.00 -6.69 -4.03
C ILE A 31 24.93 -6.10 -5.09
N ASP A 32 24.57 -4.98 -5.70
CA ASP A 32 25.41 -4.33 -6.71
C ASP A 32 26.75 -3.86 -6.15
N LYS A 33 26.74 -3.30 -4.94
CA LYS A 33 27.98 -2.93 -4.24
C LYS A 33 28.89 -4.14 -4.01
N SER A 34 28.31 -5.29 -3.69
CA SER A 34 29.07 -6.53 -3.46
C SER A 34 29.54 -7.20 -4.74
N SER A 35 28.81 -7.02 -5.85
CA SER A 35 29.07 -7.65 -7.14
C SER A 35 30.05 -6.86 -8.02
N GLY A 36 30.39 -5.62 -7.62
CA GLY A 36 31.27 -4.73 -8.39
C GLY A 36 30.62 -4.21 -9.68
N THR A 37 29.30 -4.33 -9.79
CA THR A 37 28.49 -3.86 -10.91
C THR A 37 28.11 -2.38 -10.74
N ASP A 38 27.29 -1.86 -11.66
CA ASP A 38 26.89 -0.46 -11.84
C ASP A 38 26.25 0.16 -10.57
N PHE A 39 27.09 0.45 -9.58
CA PHE A 39 26.66 0.87 -8.25
C PHE A 39 26.04 2.26 -8.31
N ARG A 40 24.77 2.35 -7.91
CA ARG A 40 24.10 3.64 -7.72
C ARG A 40 24.22 4.06 -6.26
N PRO A 41 24.76 5.27 -5.97
CA PRO A 41 24.90 5.77 -4.60
C PRO A 41 23.53 6.02 -3.96
N ASP A 42 22.52 6.34 -4.76
CA ASP A 42 21.15 6.53 -4.32
C ASP A 42 20.30 5.29 -4.63
N PRO A 43 19.61 4.68 -3.64
CA PRO A 43 18.69 3.57 -3.89
C PRO A 43 17.53 4.00 -4.80
N PHE A 44 17.13 5.28 -4.76
CA PHE A 44 16.15 5.82 -5.71
C PHE A 44 16.66 5.86 -7.15
N GLY A 45 17.98 5.76 -7.38
CA GLY A 45 18.55 5.62 -8.70
C GLY A 45 18.02 4.40 -9.45
N TYR A 46 17.61 3.34 -8.74
CA TYR A 46 17.04 2.13 -9.35
C TYR A 46 15.61 2.31 -9.87
N PHE A 47 14.94 3.43 -9.59
CA PHE A 47 13.63 3.74 -10.21
C PHE A 47 13.71 3.96 -11.73
N SER A 48 14.89 4.09 -12.32
CA SER A 48 15.02 4.07 -13.78
C SER A 48 14.67 2.70 -14.37
N GLU A 49 14.79 1.63 -13.58
CA GLU A 49 14.37 0.31 -14.02
C GLU A 49 12.84 0.26 -14.16
N PRO A 50 12.32 -0.10 -15.35
CA PRO A 50 10.89 -0.07 -15.62
C PRO A 50 10.13 -1.04 -14.71
N CYS A 51 10.72 -2.20 -14.38
CA CYS A 51 10.12 -3.20 -13.51
C CYS A 51 9.89 -2.66 -12.09
N ILE A 52 10.91 -2.02 -11.50
CA ILE A 52 10.84 -1.43 -10.16
C ILE A 52 9.80 -0.32 -10.14
N ARG A 53 9.83 0.57 -11.14
CA ARG A 53 8.86 1.67 -11.24
C ARG A 53 7.42 1.17 -11.37
N ILE A 54 7.18 0.14 -12.18
CA ILE A 54 5.85 -0.45 -12.37
C ILE A 54 5.34 -1.08 -11.07
N ALA A 55 6.19 -1.82 -10.34
CA ALA A 55 5.82 -2.42 -9.07
C ALA A 55 5.34 -1.36 -8.06
N PHE A 56 6.14 -0.31 -7.86
CA PHE A 56 5.78 0.81 -6.99
C PHE A 56 4.46 1.48 -7.39
N ILE A 57 4.24 1.72 -8.69
CA ILE A 57 2.99 2.32 -9.18
C ILE A 57 1.79 1.43 -8.85
N ILE A 58 1.90 0.11 -9.08
CA ILE A 58 0.85 -0.85 -8.75
C ILE A 58 0.55 -0.81 -7.25
N THR A 59 1.59 -0.86 -6.41
CA THR A 59 1.43 -0.84 -4.95
C THR A 59 0.72 0.43 -4.48
N ILE A 60 1.06 1.59 -5.03
CA ILE A 60 0.36 2.86 -4.74
C ILE A 60 -1.11 2.80 -5.16
N ILE A 61 -1.42 2.30 -6.36
CA ILE A 61 -2.80 2.16 -6.85
C ILE A 61 -3.61 1.25 -5.93
N VAL A 62 -3.07 0.10 -5.55
CA VAL A 62 -3.75 -0.86 -4.66
C VAL A 62 -3.95 -0.24 -3.27
N MET A 63 -2.98 0.51 -2.76
CA MET A 63 -3.12 1.22 -1.48
C MET A 63 -4.27 2.24 -1.52
N ILE A 64 -4.39 3.03 -2.59
CA ILE A 64 -5.49 3.97 -2.79
C ILE A 64 -6.83 3.23 -2.84
N CYS A 65 -6.94 2.13 -3.59
CA CYS A 65 -8.15 1.32 -3.66
C CYS A 65 -8.58 0.79 -2.28
N ASN A 66 -7.63 0.32 -1.46
CA ASN A 66 -7.92 -0.17 -0.10
C ASN A 66 -8.37 0.95 0.84
N ILE A 67 -7.80 2.15 0.72
CA ILE A 67 -8.26 3.34 1.46
C ILE A 67 -9.69 3.70 1.06
N MET A 68 -10.01 3.70 -0.23
CA MET A 68 -11.36 3.97 -0.73
C MET A 68 -12.37 2.94 -0.22
N LEU A 69 -12.02 1.65 -0.22
CA LEU A 69 -12.84 0.58 0.35
C LEU A 69 -13.07 0.76 1.85
N TYR A 70 -12.04 1.15 2.59
CA TYR A 70 -12.16 1.44 4.01
C TYR A 70 -13.11 2.62 4.27
N LEU A 71 -12.97 3.72 3.54
CA LEU A 71 -13.82 4.90 3.66
C LEU A 71 -15.29 4.57 3.33
N TYR A 72 -15.51 3.84 2.24
CA TYR A 72 -16.84 3.38 1.84
C TYR A 72 -17.47 2.46 2.89
N GLY A 73 -16.70 1.51 3.42
CA GLY A 73 -17.13 0.62 4.50
C GLY A 73 -17.44 1.37 5.80
N LYS A 74 -16.70 2.45 6.10
CA LYS A 74 -16.94 3.33 7.25
C LYS A 74 -18.25 4.09 7.08
N GLU A 75 -18.50 4.68 5.91
CA GLU A 75 -19.71 5.47 5.65
C GLU A 75 -21.00 4.63 5.78
N ILE A 76 -21.01 3.41 5.23
CA ILE A 76 -22.15 2.48 5.38
C ILE A 76 -22.42 2.15 6.85
N CYS A 77 -21.35 1.96 7.63
CA CYS A 77 -21.49 1.64 9.05
C CYS A 77 -22.11 2.79 9.83
N THR A 78 -21.67 4.03 9.57
CA THR A 78 -22.22 5.24 10.18
C THR A 78 -23.70 5.42 9.82
N LYS A 79 -24.06 5.27 8.54
CA LYS A 79 -25.45 5.40 8.07
C LYS A 79 -26.38 4.37 8.71
N LYS A 80 -25.93 3.11 8.86
CA LYS A 80 -26.71 2.08 9.57
C LYS A 80 -26.97 2.45 11.03
N GLN A 81 -25.94 2.93 11.73
CA GLN A 81 -26.03 3.26 13.15
C GLN A 81 -26.94 4.47 13.42
N GLN A 82 -27.03 5.41 12.48
CA GLN A 82 -27.99 6.52 12.54
C GLN A 82 -29.44 6.05 12.32
N CYS A 83 -29.66 5.17 11.33
CA CYS A 83 -30.99 4.66 11.01
C CYS A 83 -31.56 3.73 12.12
N GLU A 84 -30.71 3.02 12.86
CA GLU A 84 -31.13 2.26 14.04
C GLU A 84 -31.57 3.18 15.18
N LYS A 85 -30.83 4.28 15.43
CA LYS A 85 -31.20 5.26 16.47
C LYS A 85 -32.51 6.00 16.19
N GLU A 86 -32.84 6.26 14.93
CA GLU A 86 -34.13 6.88 14.56
C GLU A 86 -35.33 5.94 14.74
N LYS A 87 -35.12 4.61 14.78
CA LYS A 87 -36.20 3.63 15.00
C LYS A 87 -36.50 3.36 16.46
N GLU A 88 -35.60 3.76 17.36
CA GLU A 88 -35.75 3.61 18.81
C GLU A 88 -36.39 4.86 19.47
N LEU A 89 -36.67 5.91 18.69
CA LEU A 89 -37.35 7.14 19.10
C LEU A 89 -38.82 7.12 18.68
#